data_AF-A0A1Q9P0L5-F1
#
_entry.id   AF-A0A1Q9P0L5-F1
#
_cell.length_a   1.000
_cell.length_b   1.000
_cell.length_c   1.000
_cell.angle_alpha   90.00
_cell.angle_beta   90.00
_cell.angle_gamma   90.00
#
_symmetry.space_group_name_H-M   'P 1'
#
loop_
_entity.id
_entity.type
_entity.pdbx_description
1 polymer ?
#
loop_
_entity_poly.entity_id
_entity_poly.type
_entity_poly.pdbx_seq_one_letter_code
_entity_poly.pdbx_strand_id
1 'polypeptide(L)'
;LLSQFPMYVVDILDELLTQGISQYSISFNTYNKEMFFEKLNEWGFDINIRDIYTFEEFLQAILFLPTSIVSTFDFDTRQIS
;
A
#
# COMPACT_ATOMS: atom_id res chain seq x y z
N LEU A 1 -18.14 -10.56 3.50
CA LEU A 1 -16.85 -9.83 3.56
C LEU A 1 -15.68 -10.66 4.11
N LEU A 2 -15.90 -11.78 4.81
CA LEU A 2 -14.85 -12.67 5.36
C LEU A 2 -14.28 -13.73 4.38
N SER A 3 -14.64 -13.70 3.10
CA SER A 3 -14.34 -14.82 2.17
C SER A 3 -13.02 -14.71 1.40
N GLN A 4 -12.28 -13.61 1.54
CA GLN A 4 -11.07 -13.36 0.73
C GLN A 4 -9.77 -13.69 1.45
N PHE A 5 -9.77 -13.72 2.79
CA PHE A 5 -8.60 -14.08 3.58
C PHE A 5 -8.96 -15.18 4.58
N PRO A 6 -8.11 -16.20 4.76
CA PRO A 6 -8.27 -17.16 5.84
C PRO A 6 -8.32 -16.46 7.20
N MET A 7 -9.13 -16.98 8.13
CA MET A 7 -9.33 -16.39 9.46
C MET A 7 -8.01 -16.21 10.23
N TYR A 8 -7.05 -17.12 10.05
CA TYR A 8 -5.73 -17.03 10.71
C TYR A 8 -4.94 -15.78 10.32
N VAL A 9 -5.21 -15.16 9.16
CA VAL A 9 -4.52 -13.94 8.74
C VAL A 9 -4.90 -12.78 9.64
N VAL A 10 -6.18 -12.69 10.01
CA VAL A 10 -6.68 -11.66 10.93
C VAL A 10 -6.07 -11.86 12.32
N ASP A 11 -6.03 -13.10 12.81
CA ASP A 11 -5.45 -13.42 14.12
C ASP A 11 -3.97 -12.99 14.21
N ILE A 12 -3.19 -13.21 13.15
CA ILE A 12 -1.78 -12.77 13.09
C ILE A 12 -1.68 -11.25 13.10
N LEU A 13 -2.51 -10.55 12.32
CA LEU A 13 -2.47 -9.09 12.26
C LEU A 13 -2.90 -8.45 13.58
N ASP A 14 -3.89 -9.03 14.27
CA ASP A 14 -4.29 -8.61 15.62
C ASP A 14 -3.15 -8.82 16.63
N GLU A 15 -2.46 -9.97 16.57
CA GLU A 15 -1.31 -10.22 17.44
C GLU A 15 -0.18 -9.21 17.20
N LEU A 16 0.14 -8.90 15.94
CA LEU A 16 1.11 -7.86 15.59
C LEU A 16 0.68 -6.47 16.09
N LEU A 17 -0.61 -6.16 15.99
CA LEU A 17 -1.16 -4.90 16.50
C LEU A 17 -0.97 -4.77 18.02
N THR A 18 -1.19 -5.83 18.79
CA THR A 18 -0.95 -5.82 20.25
C THR A 18 0.53 -5.59 20.62
N GLN A 19 1.45 -5.84 19.68
CA GLN A 19 2.88 -5.59 19.82
C GLN A 19 3.30 -4.19 19.29
N GLY A 20 2.34 -3.36 18.87
CA GLY A 20 2.58 -2.02 18.35
C GLY A 20 2.94 -1.97 16.86
N ILE A 21 2.75 -3.06 16.13
CA ILE A 21 2.98 -3.13 14.68
C ILE A 21 1.65 -2.87 13.98
N SER A 22 1.40 -1.63 13.59
CA SER A 22 0.13 -1.18 13.01
C SER A 22 0.24 -0.58 11.60
N GLN A 23 1.47 -0.49 11.06
CA GLN A 23 1.75 0.09 9.75
C GLN A 23 2.42 -0.92 8.83
N TYR A 24 1.88 -1.06 7.62
CA TYR A 24 2.35 -2.00 6.61
C TYR A 24 2.75 -1.28 5.33
N SER A 25 3.74 -1.81 4.62
CA SER A 25 4.19 -1.24 3.35
C SER A 25 4.01 -2.24 2.20
N ILE A 26 3.25 -1.86 1.19
CA ILE A 26 2.88 -2.70 0.04
C ILE A 26 3.50 -2.14 -1.23
N SER A 27 4.04 -3.02 -2.08
CA SER A 27 4.51 -2.63 -3.41
C SER A 27 3.34 -2.27 -4.31
N PHE A 28 3.41 -1.16 -5.05
CA PHE A 28 2.41 -0.79 -6.05
C PHE A 28 2.28 -1.83 -7.18
N ASN A 29 3.28 -2.70 -7.34
CA ASN A 29 3.29 -3.76 -8.34
C ASN A 29 2.69 -5.08 -7.80
N THR A 30 2.19 -5.10 -6.57
CA THR A 30 1.53 -6.29 -6.00
C THR A 30 0.28 -6.63 -6.79
N TYR A 31 0.14 -7.90 -7.18
CA TYR A 31 -1.07 -8.39 -7.84
C TYR A 31 -2.29 -8.27 -6.90
N ASN A 32 -3.42 -7.81 -7.43
CA ASN A 32 -4.65 -7.53 -6.66
C ASN A 32 -4.44 -6.59 -5.45
N LYS A 33 -3.51 -5.64 -5.54
CA LYS A 33 -3.24 -4.65 -4.48
C LYS A 33 -4.49 -3.88 -4.03
N GLU A 34 -5.43 -3.63 -4.93
CA GLU A 34 -6.68 -2.91 -4.67
C GLU A 34 -7.47 -3.59 -3.56
N MET A 35 -7.59 -4.93 -3.62
CA MET A 35 -8.27 -5.74 -2.61
C MET A 35 -7.56 -5.67 -1.25
N PHE A 36 -6.23 -5.67 -1.23
CA PHE A 36 -5.44 -5.56 -0.01
C PHE A 36 -5.59 -4.17 0.63
N PHE A 37 -5.53 -3.11 -0.17
CA PHE A 37 -5.71 -1.74 0.30
C PHE A 37 -7.09 -1.54 0.92
N GLU A 38 -8.15 -2.01 0.27
CA GLU A 38 -9.51 -1.93 0.78
C GLU A 38 -9.65 -2.66 2.12
N LYS A 39 -9.15 -3.90 2.22
CA LYS A 39 -9.29 -4.72 3.43
C LYS A 39 -8.48 -4.19 4.61
N LEU A 40 -7.24 -3.79 4.39
CA LEU A 40 -6.40 -3.24 5.46
C LEU A 40 -6.92 -1.87 5.94
N ASN A 41 -7.48 -1.06 5.03
CA ASN A 41 -8.15 0.18 5.39
C ASN A 41 -9.43 -0.07 6.20
N GLU A 42 -10.26 -1.06 5.81
CA GLU A 42 -11.42 -1.50 6.61
C GLU A 42 -11.04 -1.96 8.03
N TRP A 43 -9.86 -2.56 8.19
CA TRP A 43 -9.33 -3.00 9.49
C TRP A 43 -8.62 -1.88 10.27
N GLY A 44 -8.50 -0.68 9.69
CA GLY A 44 -7.92 0.49 10.36
C GLY A 44 -6.39 0.47 10.45
N PHE A 45 -5.72 -0.31 9.60
CA PHE A 45 -4.26 -0.32 9.53
C PHE A 45 -3.72 0.84 8.68
N ASP A 46 -2.58 1.38 9.08
CA ASP A 46 -1.85 2.35 8.28
C ASP A 46 -1.14 1.64 7.11
N ILE A 47 -1.29 2.18 5.90
CA ILE A 47 -0.71 1.58 4.70
C ILE A 47 0.21 2.57 4.01
N ASN A 48 1.44 2.15 3.76
CA ASN A 48 2.39 2.82 2.89
C ASN A 48 2.45 2.13 1.53
N ILE A 49 2.59 2.89 0.45
CA ILE A 49 2.79 2.36 -0.90
C ILE A 49 4.24 2.62 -1.32
N ARG A 50 4.91 1.58 -1.86
CA ARG A 50 6.29 1.65 -2.33
C ARG A 50 6.40 1.16 -3.79
N ASP A 51 7.60 1.27 -4.35
CA ASP A 51 7.93 0.78 -5.69
C ASP A 51 7.13 1.49 -6.81
N ILE A 52 7.01 2.81 -6.67
CA ILE A 52 6.45 3.72 -7.67
C ILE A 52 7.58 4.40 -8.42
N TYR A 53 7.57 4.25 -9.74
CA TYR A 53 8.65 4.68 -10.62
C TYR A 53 8.21 5.71 -11.66
N THR A 54 6.91 5.88 -11.88
CA THR A 54 6.38 6.89 -12.81
C THR A 54 5.43 7.87 -12.13
N PHE A 55 5.30 9.07 -12.71
CA PHE A 55 4.33 10.05 -12.24
C PHE A 55 2.89 9.54 -12.39
N GLU A 56 2.59 8.75 -13.41
CA GLU A 56 1.28 8.13 -13.60
C GLU A 56 0.96 7.16 -12.45
N GLU A 57 1.90 6.26 -12.11
CA GLU A 57 1.75 5.35 -10.97
C GLU A 57 1.57 6.10 -9.65
N PHE A 58 2.28 7.22 -9.47
CA PHE A 58 2.12 8.07 -8.28
C PHE A 58 0.71 8.66 -8.17
N LEU A 59 0.17 9.19 -9.27
CA LEU A 59 -1.21 9.72 -9.31
C LEU A 59 -2.24 8.62 -9.03
N GLN A 60 -2.04 7.42 -9.58
CA GLN A 60 -2.90 6.27 -9.29
C GLN A 60 -2.79 5.85 -7.82
N ALA A 61 -1.59 5.85 -7.24
CA ALA A 61 -1.36 5.45 -5.86
C ALA A 61 -2.02 6.39 -4.84
N ILE A 62 -2.07 7.70 -5.11
CA ILE A 62 -2.74 8.67 -4.25
C ILE A 62 -4.23 8.34 -4.08
N LEU A 63 -4.88 7.74 -5.09
CA LEU A 63 -6.31 7.41 -5.03
C LEU A 63 -6.64 6.36 -3.97
N PHE A 64 -5.66 5.58 -3.51
CA PHE A 64 -5.82 4.64 -2.41
C PHE A 64 -5.72 5.28 -1.03
N LEU A 65 -5.46 6.59 -0.96
CA LEU A 65 -5.33 7.37 0.27
C LEU A 65 -4.36 6.75 1.31
N PRO A 66 -3.15 6.33 0.92
CA PRO A 66 -2.21 5.72 1.85
C PRO A 66 -1.67 6.72 2.87
N THR A 67 -1.18 6.22 4.01
CA THR A 67 -0.46 6.99 5.03
C THR A 67 0.82 7.62 4.46
N SER A 68 1.55 6.90 3.60
CA SER A 68 2.68 7.47 2.86
C SER A 68 2.92 6.79 1.51
N ILE A 69 3.64 7.49 0.64
CA ILE A 69 4.07 6.99 -0.67
C ILE A 69 5.59 7.17 -0.78
N VAL A 70 6.30 6.10 -1.14
CA VAL A 70 7.72 6.13 -1.47
C VAL A 70 7.88 5.91 -2.97
N SER A 71 8.27 6.97 -3.67
CA SER A 71 8.51 6.97 -5.11
C SER A 71 9.95 7.34 -5.45
N THR A 72 10.45 6.83 -6.56
CA THR A 72 11.72 7.24 -7.16
C THR A 72 11.42 7.68 -8.59
N PHE A 73 11.63 8.95 -8.89
CA PHE A 73 11.39 9.51 -10.22
C PHE A 73 12.73 9.78 -10.90
N ASP A 74 12.96 9.14 -12.04
CA ASP A 74 14.03 9.53 -12.95
C ASP A 74 13.53 10.67 -13.83
N PHE A 75 13.77 11.91 -13.42
CA PHE A 75 13.59 13.07 -14.28
C PHE A 75 14.76 13.15 -15.26
N ASP A 76 14.59 12.56 -16.44
CA ASP A 76 15.55 12.69 -17.52
C ASP A 76 15.62 14.19 -17.91
N THR A 77 16.67 14.89 -17.50
CA THR A 77 16.81 16.37 -17.60
C THR A 77 16.97 16.89 -19.04
N ARG A 78 16.71 16.06 -20.05
CA ARG A 78 17.01 16.33 -21.47
C ARG A 78 15.85 16.89 -22.30
N GLN A 79 14.78 17.36 -21.67
CA GLN A 79 13.66 18.01 -22.37
C GLN A 79 13.40 19.46 -21.95
N ILE A 80 14.46 20.20 -21.62
CA ILE A 80 14.41 21.67 -21.61
C ILE A 80 15.43 22.15 -22.64
N SER A 81 15.03 22.16 -23.91
CA SER A 81 15.75 22.79 -25.02
C SER A 81 14.83 23.78 -25.71
#